data_AF-A0A7X9D351-F1
#
_entry.id   AF-A0A7X9D351-F1
#
_cell.length_a   1.000
_cell.length_b   1.000
_cell.length_c   1.000
_cell.angle_alpha   90.00
_cell.angle_beta   90.00
_cell.angle_gamma   90.00
#
_symmetry.space_group_name_H-M   'P 1'
#
loop_
_entity.id
_entity.type
_entity.pdbx_description
1 polymer ?
#
loop_
_entity_poly.entity_id
_entity_poly.type
_entity_poly.pdbx_seq_one_letter_code
_entity_poly.pdbx_strand_id
1 'polypeptide(L)'
;LDAINQAAGRCNRNWSGEGEKGKIIIISLKDENRLYAHYIYDVVLLEITKNILLKKGEIRESEFLEIINDYYMQVQEKKSSDASRLLLEAVSKMKYDSVDETACIKDFRLISQEYQKIDIFIEINEEAKEIWRKYSHIKKIENLFKRRLAFDQIKADFYKFTISVPLTVKNLPPEVSGFRYVNHNSLNEYYHRTTGFKPLGVLSIW
;
A
#
# COMPACT_ATOMS: atom_id res chain seq x y z
N LEU A 1 13.04 -1.81 20.85
CA LEU A 1 14.23 -1.95 21.73
C LEU A 1 15.41 -1.06 21.28
N ASP A 2 15.73 -0.95 19.98
CA ASP A 2 16.90 -0.20 19.50
C ASP A 2 16.97 1.26 19.95
N ALA A 3 15.83 1.96 19.96
CA ALA A 3 15.76 3.36 20.44
C ALA A 3 16.19 3.49 21.91
N ILE A 4 15.85 2.50 22.74
CA ILE A 4 16.26 2.45 24.15
C ILE A 4 17.77 2.24 24.24
N ASN A 5 18.33 1.36 23.40
CA ASN A 5 19.79 1.13 23.35
C ASN A 5 20.56 2.38 22.90
N GLN A 6 20.05 3.09 21.89
CA GLN A 6 20.66 4.35 21.43
C GLN A 6 20.65 5.42 22.51
N ALA A 7 19.56 5.54 23.27
CA ALA A 7 19.49 6.43 24.42
C ALA A 7 20.43 5.97 25.55
N ALA A 8 20.52 4.66 25.78
CA ALA A 8 21.38 4.07 26.81
C ALA A 8 22.86 4.34 26.58
N GLY A 9 23.33 4.22 25.33
CA GLY A 9 24.72 4.54 24.96
C GLY A 9 25.11 6.02 25.07
N ARG A 10 24.19 6.90 25.48
CA ARG A 10 24.49 8.29 25.85
C ARG A 10 24.66 8.47 27.36
N CYS A 11 24.19 7.52 28.16
CA CYS A 11 24.37 7.52 29.59
C CYS A 11 25.83 7.16 29.93
N ASN A 12 26.49 7.97 30.76
CA ASN A 12 27.79 7.68 31.35
C ASN A 12 28.92 7.33 30.34
N ARG A 13 28.88 7.90 29.13
CA ARG A 13 29.81 7.58 28.03
C ARG A 13 31.28 7.92 28.30
N ASN A 14 31.54 8.89 29.18
CA ASN A 14 32.89 9.34 29.56
C ASN A 14 33.23 8.92 31.00
N TRP A 15 32.68 7.81 31.48
CA TRP A 15 32.91 7.37 32.85
C TRP A 15 34.38 7.04 33.08
N SER A 16 34.97 7.68 34.09
CA SER A 16 36.38 7.54 34.43
C SER A 16 36.70 6.28 35.26
N GLY A 17 35.69 5.47 35.59
CA GLY A 17 35.84 4.34 36.51
C GLY A 17 35.56 4.68 37.99
N GLU A 18 35.37 5.96 38.29
CA GLU A 18 35.11 6.47 39.64
C GLU A 18 33.67 6.99 39.78
N GLY A 19 33.04 6.72 40.93
CA GLY A 19 31.66 7.14 41.22
C GLY A 19 30.57 6.13 40.84
N GLU A 20 29.31 6.56 40.90
CA GLU A 20 28.16 5.70 40.62
C GLU A 20 28.01 5.40 39.12
N LYS A 21 27.58 4.18 38.80
CA LYS A 21 27.22 3.80 37.43
C LYS A 21 25.96 4.55 36.99
N GLY A 22 25.92 4.94 35.71
CA GLY A 22 24.73 5.48 35.08
C GLY A 22 23.54 4.52 35.20
N LYS A 23 22.38 5.07 35.57
CA LYS A 23 21.11 4.33 35.66
C LYS A 23 20.14 4.88 34.64
N ILE A 24 19.45 3.98 33.94
CA ILE A 24 18.43 4.32 32.96
C ILE A 24 17.11 3.76 33.45
N ILE A 25 16.09 4.61 33.53
CA ILE A 25 14.75 4.23 33.96
C ILE A 25 13.83 4.28 32.73
N ILE A 26 13.23 3.15 32.40
CA ILE A 26 12.28 3.03 31.29
C ILE A 26 10.89 3.20 31.87
N ILE A 27 10.14 4.18 31.36
CA ILE A 27 8.79 4.51 31.83
C ILE A 27 7.82 4.31 30.66
N SER A 28 6.73 3.57 30.91
CA SER A 28 5.64 3.41 29.95
C SER A 28 4.53 4.42 30.25
N LEU A 29 4.35 5.39 29.37
CA LEU A 29 3.31 6.42 29.49
C LEU A 29 2.05 5.99 28.73
N LYS A 30 0.88 6.27 29.31
CA LYS A 30 -0.43 5.97 28.72
C LYS A 30 -1.41 7.13 28.90
N ASP A 31 -2.33 7.28 27.95
CA ASP A 31 -3.58 8.01 28.15
C ASP A 31 -4.65 7.06 28.76
N GLU A 32 -5.91 7.47 28.81
CA GLU A 32 -7.00 6.66 29.39
C GLU A 32 -7.16 5.29 28.72
N ASN A 33 -6.83 5.16 27.43
CA ASN A 33 -7.11 3.98 26.62
C ASN A 33 -5.88 3.37 25.92
N ARG A 34 -4.78 4.12 25.73
CA ARG A 34 -3.65 3.72 24.87
C ARG A 34 -2.28 4.19 25.39
N LEU A 35 -1.26 3.34 25.22
CA LEU A 35 0.14 3.76 25.42
C LEU A 35 0.53 4.80 24.37
N TYR A 36 1.22 5.86 24.79
CA TYR A 36 1.72 6.89 23.85
C TYR A 36 2.66 6.30 22.79
N ALA A 37 3.42 5.27 23.15
CA ALA A 37 4.34 4.60 22.22
C ALA A 37 3.61 4.02 20.99
N HIS A 38 2.34 3.61 21.12
CA HIS A 38 1.57 3.03 20.01
C HIS A 38 1.25 4.03 18.88
N TYR A 39 1.37 5.35 19.11
CA TYR A 39 1.19 6.34 18.06
C TYR A 39 2.41 6.43 17.12
N ILE A 40 3.57 5.96 17.57
CA ILE A 40 4.85 6.11 16.85
C ILE A 40 5.39 4.76 16.40
N TYR A 41 5.26 3.73 17.23
CA TYR A 41 5.83 2.42 17.00
C TYR A 41 4.73 1.37 16.76
N ASP A 42 5.07 0.40 15.91
CA ASP A 42 4.22 -0.76 15.62
C ASP A 42 3.90 -1.57 16.89
N VAL A 43 2.65 -2.03 16.99
CA VAL A 43 2.13 -2.73 18.19
C VAL A 43 2.91 -4.02 18.46
N VAL A 44 3.30 -4.77 17.42
CA VAL A 44 4.04 -6.02 17.56
C VAL A 44 5.44 -5.75 18.10
N LEU A 45 6.13 -4.72 17.58
CA LEU A 45 7.46 -4.34 18.05
C LEU A 45 7.45 -3.89 19.52
N LEU A 46 6.40 -3.16 19.92
CA LEU A 46 6.22 -2.71 21.29
C LEU A 46 5.95 -3.88 22.23
N GLU A 47 5.11 -4.83 21.83
CA GLU A 47 4.79 -6.01 22.61
C GLU A 47 6.03 -6.89 22.84
N ILE A 48 6.82 -7.15 21.79
CA ILE A 48 8.09 -7.90 21.90
C ILE A 48 9.03 -7.17 22.86
N THR A 49 9.23 -5.86 22.67
CA THR A 49 10.10 -5.05 23.54
C THR A 49 9.66 -5.13 25.00
N LYS A 50 8.35 -4.99 25.27
CA LYS A 50 7.79 -5.07 26.61
C LYS A 50 8.00 -6.45 27.24
N ASN A 51 7.76 -7.52 26.49
CA ASN A 51 7.90 -8.89 26.98
C ASN A 51 9.35 -9.22 27.35
N ILE A 52 10.33 -8.73 26.58
CA ILE A 52 11.75 -8.93 26.87
C ILE A 52 12.16 -8.16 28.12
N LEU A 53 11.79 -6.87 28.21
CA LEU A 53 12.18 -6.03 29.33
C LEU A 53 11.51 -6.46 30.64
N LEU A 54 10.23 -6.87 30.64
CA LEU A 54 9.54 -7.29 31.87
C LEU A 54 10.04 -8.61 32.45
N LYS A 55 10.70 -9.46 31.65
CA LYS A 55 11.32 -10.70 32.15
C LYS A 55 12.56 -10.44 33.00
N LYS A 56 13.18 -9.25 32.89
CA LYS A 56 14.40 -8.88 33.61
C LYS A 56 14.13 -7.64 34.47
N GLY A 57 14.16 -7.80 35.79
CA GLY A 57 13.94 -6.68 36.72
C GLY A 57 15.02 -5.60 36.63
N GLU A 58 16.26 -6.00 36.32
CA GLU A 58 17.38 -5.11 36.04
C GLU A 58 18.22 -5.72 34.89
N ILE A 59 18.78 -4.87 34.04
CA ILE A 59 19.58 -5.27 32.89
C ILE A 59 20.93 -4.56 32.99
N ARG A 60 22.01 -5.34 33.04
CA ARG A 60 23.37 -4.79 32.96
C ARG A 60 23.76 -4.54 31.51
N GLU A 61 24.66 -3.59 31.30
CA GLU A 61 25.21 -3.29 29.96
C GLU A 61 25.79 -4.53 29.27
N SER A 62 26.45 -5.43 30.02
CA SER A 62 26.99 -6.68 29.49
C SER A 62 25.93 -7.62 28.90
N GLU A 63 24.66 -7.50 29.32
CA GLU A 63 23.56 -8.34 28.86
C GLU A 63 22.83 -7.74 27.65
N PHE A 64 23.11 -6.48 27.28
CA PHE A 64 22.36 -5.79 26.24
C PHE A 64 22.48 -6.45 24.86
N LEU A 65 23.67 -6.98 24.53
CA LEU A 65 23.89 -7.65 23.25
C LEU A 65 22.97 -8.88 23.11
N GLU A 66 22.86 -9.69 24.16
CA GLU A 66 21.98 -10.86 24.17
C GLU A 66 20.51 -10.47 24.03
N ILE A 67 20.08 -9.42 24.73
CA ILE A 67 18.71 -8.91 24.71
C ILE A 67 18.35 -8.37 23.32
N ILE A 68 19.27 -7.67 22.67
CA ILE A 68 19.08 -7.18 21.30
C ILE A 68 18.96 -8.34 20.32
N ASN A 69 19.80 -9.37 20.44
CA ASN A 69 19.73 -10.56 19.59
C ASN A 69 18.39 -11.30 19.78
N ASP A 70 17.95 -11.51 21.02
CA ASP A 70 16.64 -12.10 21.34
C ASP A 70 15.48 -11.28 20.75
N TYR A 71 15.56 -9.94 20.84
CA TYR A 71 14.58 -9.05 20.22
C TYR A 71 14.49 -9.25 18.71
N TYR A 72 15.62 -9.25 17.98
CA TYR A 72 15.59 -9.43 16.54
C TYR A 72 15.09 -10.81 16.11
N MET A 73 15.43 -11.86 16.86
CA MET A 73 14.92 -13.21 16.65
C MET A 73 13.39 -13.25 16.79
N GLN A 74 12.84 -12.76 17.90
CA GLN A 74 11.38 -12.72 18.11
C GLN A 74 10.66 -11.82 17.09
N VAL A 75 11.30 -10.72 16.65
CA VAL A 75 10.76 -9.88 15.59
C VAL A 75 10.70 -10.64 14.27
N GLN A 76 11.73 -11.41 13.91
CA GLN A 76 11.72 -12.23 12.70
C GLN A 76 10.64 -13.32 12.76
N GLU A 77 10.49 -14.01 13.89
CA GLU A 77 9.45 -15.01 14.09
C GLU A 77 8.04 -14.41 13.98
N LYS A 78 7.78 -13.27 14.64
CA LYS A 78 6.46 -12.61 14.56
C LYS A 78 6.19 -11.92 13.22
N LYS A 79 7.23 -11.49 12.48
CA LYS A 79 7.11 -10.89 11.13
C LYS A 79 7.09 -11.93 10.01
N SER A 80 7.44 -13.18 10.30
CA SER A 80 7.28 -14.31 9.39
C SER A 80 5.78 -14.56 9.14
N SER A 81 5.17 -13.70 8.33
CA SER A 81 3.80 -13.92 7.88
C SER A 81 3.80 -15.11 6.92
N ASP A 82 2.86 -16.04 7.09
CA ASP A 82 2.61 -17.09 6.11
C ASP A 82 2.40 -16.51 4.70
N ALA A 83 1.82 -15.30 4.61
CA ALA A 83 1.65 -14.58 3.35
C ALA A 83 2.99 -14.27 2.63
N SER A 84 4.01 -13.81 3.34
CA SER A 84 5.34 -13.56 2.75
C SER A 84 5.97 -14.84 2.23
N ARG A 85 5.82 -15.96 2.97
CA ARG A 85 6.35 -17.27 2.56
C ARG A 85 5.62 -17.81 1.33
N LEU A 86 4.30 -17.68 1.29
CA LEU A 86 3.47 -18.06 0.14
C LEU A 86 3.82 -17.24 -1.12
N LEU A 87 4.06 -15.93 -0.95
CA LEU A 87 4.49 -15.06 -2.06
C LEU A 87 5.90 -15.41 -2.55
N LEU A 88 6.85 -15.69 -1.64
CA LEU A 88 8.19 -16.15 -2.02
C LEU A 88 8.15 -17.49 -2.75
N GLU A 89 7.31 -18.41 -2.31
CA GLU A 89 7.08 -19.69 -2.99
C GLU A 89 6.47 -19.47 -4.39
N ALA A 90 5.51 -18.56 -4.52
CA ALA A 90 4.96 -18.17 -5.82
C ALA A 90 6.03 -17.59 -6.74
N VAL A 91 6.95 -16.77 -6.23
CA VAL A 91 8.11 -16.27 -6.99
C VAL A 91 9.02 -17.41 -7.42
N SER A 92 9.40 -18.32 -6.51
CA SER A 92 10.24 -19.48 -6.81
C SER A 92 9.61 -20.42 -7.85
N LYS A 93 8.28 -20.55 -7.84
CA LYS A 93 7.50 -21.35 -8.79
C LYS A 93 7.09 -20.58 -10.05
N MET A 94 7.49 -19.31 -10.18
CA MET A 94 7.11 -18.42 -11.28
C MET A 94 5.58 -18.34 -11.51
N LYS A 95 4.81 -18.32 -10.44
CA LYS A 95 3.34 -18.29 -10.46
C LYS A 95 2.83 -16.85 -10.59
N TYR A 96 2.69 -16.37 -11.83
CA TYR A 96 2.30 -14.98 -12.12
C TYR A 96 0.82 -14.66 -11.84
N ASP A 97 -0.09 -15.61 -12.04
CA ASP A 97 -1.53 -15.45 -11.79
C ASP A 97 -2.08 -16.73 -11.12
N SER A 98 -3.24 -16.64 -10.48
CA SER A 98 -3.86 -17.77 -9.78
C SER A 98 -5.05 -18.33 -10.57
N VAL A 99 -5.04 -19.64 -10.82
CA VAL A 99 -6.15 -20.39 -11.45
C VAL A 99 -6.88 -21.26 -10.42
N ASP A 100 -6.23 -21.50 -9.29
CA ASP A 100 -6.55 -22.41 -8.19
C ASP A 100 -6.77 -21.66 -6.86
N GLU A 101 -6.94 -20.33 -6.91
CA GLU A 101 -7.16 -19.43 -5.76
C GLU A 101 -6.05 -19.42 -4.70
N THR A 102 -4.89 -20.02 -4.96
CA THR A 102 -3.73 -19.93 -4.06
C THR A 102 -2.84 -18.73 -4.40
N ALA A 103 -2.10 -18.21 -3.42
CA ALA A 103 -1.32 -16.97 -3.56
C ALA A 103 -0.37 -17.00 -4.77
N CYS A 104 -0.30 -15.89 -5.50
CA CYS A 104 0.51 -15.71 -6.70
C CYS A 104 1.27 -14.37 -6.66
N ILE A 105 2.20 -14.15 -7.59
CA ILE A 105 3.03 -12.93 -7.63
C ILE A 105 2.17 -11.67 -7.77
N LYS A 106 1.03 -11.74 -8.48
CA LYS A 106 0.07 -10.64 -8.65
C LYS A 106 -0.59 -10.20 -7.34
N ASP A 107 -0.61 -11.06 -6.32
CA ASP A 107 -1.15 -10.72 -5.00
C ASP A 107 -0.20 -9.85 -4.18
N PHE A 108 1.09 -9.75 -4.57
CA PHE A 108 2.03 -8.87 -3.91
C PHE A 108 1.64 -7.40 -4.13
N ARG A 109 1.41 -6.69 -3.02
CA ARG A 109 1.14 -5.25 -3.00
C ARG A 109 2.16 -4.57 -2.12
N LEU A 110 3.00 -3.72 -2.71
CA LEU A 110 3.96 -2.90 -1.95
C LEU A 110 3.25 -1.88 -1.06
N ILE A 111 2.12 -1.35 -1.53
CA ILE A 111 1.23 -0.46 -0.78
C ILE A 111 -0.15 -1.14 -0.78
N SER A 112 -0.69 -1.39 0.40
CA SER A 112 -2.06 -1.88 0.58
C SER A 112 -3.04 -0.79 0.11
N GLN A 113 -3.46 -0.83 -1.15
CA GLN A 113 -4.61 -0.06 -1.60
C GLN A 113 -5.87 -0.73 -1.03
N GLU A 114 -6.48 -0.08 -0.04
CA GLU A 114 -7.67 -0.57 0.66
C GLU A 114 -8.95 -0.50 -0.17
N TYR A 115 -8.91 0.15 -1.34
CA TYR A 115 -10.07 0.35 -2.19
C TYR A 115 -9.81 -0.11 -3.62
N GLN A 116 -10.82 -0.78 -4.19
CA GLN A 116 -10.82 -1.15 -5.61
C GLN A 116 -10.90 0.11 -6.47
N LYS A 117 -10.18 0.13 -7.59
CA LYS A 117 -10.22 1.20 -8.58
C LYS A 117 -10.86 0.71 -9.87
N ILE A 118 -11.48 1.63 -10.59
CA ILE A 118 -12.05 1.39 -11.91
C ILE A 118 -11.50 2.42 -12.89
N ASP A 119 -11.17 1.95 -14.10
CA ASP A 119 -10.65 2.80 -15.16
C ASP A 119 -11.77 3.42 -15.98
N ILE A 120 -11.65 4.72 -16.25
CA ILE A 120 -12.62 5.52 -16.99
C ILE A 120 -11.89 6.26 -18.11
N PHE A 121 -12.39 6.13 -19.34
CA PHE A 121 -11.89 6.87 -20.50
C PHE A 121 -12.65 8.19 -20.63
N ILE A 122 -11.91 9.28 -20.83
CA ILE A 122 -12.47 10.63 -20.91
C ILE A 122 -12.22 11.23 -22.29
N GLU A 123 -13.30 11.51 -23.03
CA GLU A 123 -13.25 12.23 -24.30
C GLU A 123 -13.11 13.75 -24.10
N ILE A 124 -11.93 14.17 -23.62
CA ILE A 124 -11.68 15.57 -23.25
C ILE A 124 -11.39 16.50 -24.44
N ASN A 125 -10.90 15.94 -25.55
CA ASN A 125 -10.52 16.67 -26.75
C ASN A 125 -10.74 15.81 -28.02
N GLU A 126 -10.50 16.38 -29.19
CA GLU A 126 -10.68 15.66 -30.47
C GLU A 126 -9.71 14.49 -30.63
N GLU A 127 -8.50 14.55 -30.07
CA GLU A 127 -7.55 13.44 -30.07
C GLU A 127 -8.13 12.21 -29.33
N ALA A 128 -8.67 12.42 -28.12
CA ALA A 128 -9.31 11.37 -27.33
C ALA A 128 -10.50 10.74 -28.06
N LYS A 129 -11.27 11.55 -28.79
CA LYS A 129 -12.42 11.10 -29.59
C LYS A 129 -11.99 10.23 -30.77
N GLU A 130 -10.91 10.58 -31.46
CA GLU A 130 -10.36 9.73 -32.52
C GLU A 130 -9.85 8.40 -31.97
N ILE A 131 -9.16 8.41 -30.84
CA ILE A 131 -8.67 7.21 -30.17
C ILE A 131 -9.84 6.31 -29.73
N TRP A 132 -10.89 6.89 -29.16
CA TRP A 132 -12.09 6.15 -28.76
C TRP A 132 -12.82 5.51 -29.95
N ARG A 133 -12.89 6.22 -31.09
CA ARG A 133 -13.42 5.67 -32.34
C ARG A 133 -12.59 4.49 -32.84
N LYS A 134 -11.26 4.60 -32.85
CA LYS A 134 -10.35 3.50 -33.21
C LYS A 134 -10.55 2.30 -32.28
N TYR A 135 -10.59 2.52 -30.97
CA TYR A 135 -10.86 1.48 -29.98
C TYR A 135 -12.20 0.76 -30.23
N SER A 136 -13.27 1.53 -30.46
CA SER A 136 -14.60 0.99 -30.74
C SER A 136 -14.64 0.15 -32.03
N HIS A 137 -13.84 0.50 -33.03
CA HIS A 137 -13.68 -0.31 -34.24
C HIS A 137 -12.88 -1.60 -33.96
N ILE A 138 -11.78 -1.49 -33.21
CA ILE A 138 -10.95 -2.65 -32.80
C ILE A 138 -11.80 -3.67 -32.03
N LYS A 139 -12.69 -3.23 -31.15
CA LYS A 139 -13.59 -4.12 -30.40
C LYS A 139 -14.53 -4.97 -31.26
N LYS A 140 -14.83 -4.54 -32.49
CA LYS A 140 -15.65 -5.30 -33.46
C LYS A 140 -14.88 -6.44 -34.16
N ILE A 141 -13.54 -6.47 -34.07
CA ILE A 141 -12.73 -7.52 -34.69
C ILE A 141 -12.98 -8.85 -33.95
N GLU A 142 -13.61 -9.84 -34.58
CA GLU A 142 -13.92 -11.12 -33.93
C GLU A 142 -12.67 -11.88 -33.45
N ASN A 143 -11.62 -11.93 -34.28
CA ASN A 143 -10.39 -12.63 -33.96
C ASN A 143 -9.63 -11.96 -32.80
N LEU A 144 -9.52 -12.65 -31.67
CA LEU A 144 -8.90 -12.15 -30.43
C LEU A 144 -7.43 -11.74 -30.61
N PHE A 145 -6.65 -12.49 -31.40
CA PHE A 145 -5.24 -12.19 -31.62
C PHE A 145 -5.07 -10.90 -32.43
N LYS A 146 -5.82 -10.76 -33.54
CA LYS A 146 -5.82 -9.53 -34.36
C LYS A 146 -6.32 -8.33 -33.56
N ARG A 147 -7.35 -8.52 -32.73
CA ARG A 147 -7.89 -7.49 -31.83
C ARG A 147 -6.83 -7.00 -30.86
N ARG A 148 -6.09 -7.91 -30.22
CA ARG A 148 -5.00 -7.57 -29.29
C ARG A 148 -3.90 -6.79 -29.98
N LEU A 149 -3.43 -7.27 -31.13
CA LEU A 149 -2.38 -6.60 -31.91
C LEU A 149 -2.78 -5.17 -32.31
N ALA A 150 -4.03 -4.99 -32.77
CA ALA A 150 -4.54 -3.67 -33.15
C ALA A 150 -4.70 -2.73 -31.93
N PHE A 151 -5.09 -3.26 -30.77
CA PHE A 151 -5.15 -2.47 -29.54
C PHE A 151 -3.76 -2.07 -29.05
N ASP A 152 -2.76 -2.95 -29.13
CA ASP A 152 -1.39 -2.67 -28.72
C ASP A 152 -0.80 -1.47 -29.48
N GLN A 153 -1.20 -1.24 -30.74
CA GLN A 153 -0.79 -0.08 -31.54
C GLN A 153 -1.31 1.26 -30.99
N ILE A 154 -2.47 1.29 -30.35
CA ILE A 154 -3.07 2.52 -29.79
C ILE A 154 -2.99 2.58 -28.26
N LYS A 155 -2.41 1.56 -27.62
CA LYS A 155 -2.49 1.33 -26.17
C LYS A 155 -1.96 2.51 -25.37
N ALA A 156 -0.78 3.01 -25.73
CA ALA A 156 -0.16 4.14 -25.04
C ALA A 156 -1.07 5.38 -25.10
N ASP A 157 -1.59 5.70 -26.29
CA ASP A 157 -2.46 6.85 -26.49
C ASP A 157 -3.82 6.68 -25.80
N PHE A 158 -4.36 5.47 -25.79
CA PHE A 158 -5.60 5.15 -25.08
C PHE A 158 -5.48 5.42 -23.57
N TYR A 159 -4.38 4.98 -22.96
CA TYR A 159 -4.18 5.17 -21.52
C TYR A 159 -3.84 6.62 -21.14
N LYS A 160 -3.42 7.49 -22.07
CA LYS A 160 -3.26 8.94 -21.80
C LYS A 160 -4.58 9.60 -21.39
N PHE A 161 -5.70 9.10 -21.89
CA PHE A 161 -7.05 9.63 -21.63
C PHE A 161 -7.85 8.77 -20.66
N THR A 162 -7.17 7.85 -19.97
CA THR A 162 -7.79 6.95 -18.99
C THR A 162 -7.38 7.35 -17.59
N ILE A 163 -8.35 7.47 -16.68
CA ILE A 163 -8.11 7.72 -15.26
C ILE A 163 -8.62 6.56 -14.41
N SER A 164 -7.93 6.27 -13.31
CA SER A 164 -8.37 5.25 -12.34
C SER A 164 -8.98 5.93 -11.12
N VAL A 165 -10.27 5.70 -10.88
CA VAL A 165 -11.01 6.28 -9.75
C VAL A 165 -11.44 5.19 -8.75
N PRO A 166 -11.63 5.50 -7.46
CA PRO A 166 -12.17 4.53 -6.52
C PRO A 166 -13.55 4.00 -6.97
N LEU A 167 -13.80 2.69 -6.86
CA LEU A 167 -15.09 2.09 -7.20
C LEU A 167 -16.23 2.59 -6.29
N THR A 168 -15.89 3.18 -5.15
CA THR A 168 -16.83 3.77 -4.18
C THR A 168 -17.48 5.08 -4.65
N VAL A 169 -17.04 5.65 -5.79
CA VAL A 169 -17.65 6.88 -6.34
C VAL A 169 -19.10 6.62 -6.77
N LYS A 170 -19.98 7.61 -6.55
CA LYS A 170 -21.40 7.49 -6.90
C LYS A 170 -21.67 7.81 -8.37
N ASN A 171 -20.86 8.71 -8.95
CA ASN A 171 -21.04 9.23 -10.31
C ASN A 171 -20.34 8.36 -11.36
N LEU A 172 -20.65 7.06 -11.41
CA LEU A 172 -20.01 6.16 -12.37
C LEU A 172 -20.59 6.36 -13.78
N PRO A 173 -19.75 6.67 -14.79
CA PRO A 173 -20.22 6.80 -16.16
C PRO A 173 -20.69 5.45 -16.73
N PRO A 174 -21.48 5.48 -17.82
CA PRO A 174 -21.94 4.25 -18.47
C PRO A 174 -20.78 3.43 -19.01
N GLU A 175 -21.02 2.13 -19.13
CA GLU A 175 -20.08 1.22 -19.79
C GLU A 175 -20.39 1.10 -21.28
N VAL A 176 -19.41 1.40 -22.11
CA VAL A 176 -19.51 1.37 -23.57
C VAL A 176 -18.32 0.57 -24.11
N SER A 177 -18.58 -0.41 -24.98
CA SER A 177 -17.54 -1.26 -25.57
C SER A 177 -16.65 -1.99 -24.54
N GLY A 178 -17.19 -2.25 -23.34
CA GLY A 178 -16.48 -2.89 -22.23
C GLY A 178 -15.54 -1.97 -21.45
N PHE A 179 -15.77 -0.65 -21.49
CA PHE A 179 -15.03 0.34 -20.72
C PHE A 179 -15.96 1.44 -20.20
N ARG A 180 -15.66 2.01 -19.03
CA ARG A 180 -16.41 3.16 -18.52
C ARG A 180 -16.02 4.40 -19.31
N TYR A 181 -16.99 5.11 -19.87
CA TYR A 181 -16.72 6.11 -20.89
C TYR A 181 -17.53 7.40 -20.66
N VAL A 182 -16.81 8.52 -20.64
CA VAL A 182 -17.38 9.87 -20.61
C VAL A 182 -17.24 10.46 -22.01
N ASN A 183 -18.38 10.63 -22.69
CA ASN A 183 -18.42 11.30 -24.00
C ASN A 183 -18.31 12.83 -23.83
N HIS A 184 -17.94 13.52 -24.92
CA HIS A 184 -17.75 14.96 -24.92
C HIS A 184 -18.99 15.75 -24.44
N ASN A 185 -20.20 15.31 -24.79
CA ASN A 185 -21.44 16.01 -24.43
C ASN A 185 -21.72 15.93 -22.92
N SER A 186 -21.42 14.79 -22.30
CA SER A 186 -21.56 14.55 -20.86
C SER A 186 -20.34 14.99 -20.04
N LEU A 187 -19.30 15.54 -20.68
CA LEU A 187 -18.03 15.82 -20.02
C LEU A 187 -18.19 16.70 -18.79
N ASN A 188 -19.06 17.71 -18.86
CA ASN A 188 -19.33 18.63 -17.74
C ASN A 188 -20.00 17.96 -16.54
N GLU A 189 -20.67 16.82 -16.71
CA GLU A 189 -21.34 16.08 -15.62
C GLU A 189 -20.35 15.23 -14.82
N TYR A 190 -19.33 14.69 -15.49
CA TYR A 190 -18.39 13.73 -14.90
C TYR A 190 -16.99 14.29 -14.68
N TYR A 191 -16.61 15.38 -15.35
CA TYR A 191 -15.23 15.88 -15.37
C TYR A 191 -15.18 17.42 -15.35
N HIS A 192 -14.35 17.96 -14.47
CA HIS A 192 -14.05 19.38 -14.39
C HIS A 192 -12.61 19.63 -14.88
N ARG A 193 -12.41 20.61 -15.78
CA ARG A 193 -11.10 20.83 -16.43
C ARG A 193 -9.95 21.12 -15.46
N THR A 194 -10.25 21.74 -14.31
CA THR A 194 -9.23 22.13 -13.32
C THR A 194 -9.05 21.10 -12.22
N THR A 195 -10.13 20.44 -11.80
CA THR A 195 -10.15 19.59 -10.58
C THR A 195 -10.31 18.10 -10.88
N GLY A 196 -10.53 17.73 -12.15
CA GLY A 196 -10.62 16.34 -12.58
C GLY A 196 -12.02 15.74 -12.40
N PHE A 197 -12.06 14.43 -12.16
CA PHE A 197 -13.30 13.66 -12.08
C PHE A 197 -14.20 14.09 -10.93
N LYS A 198 -15.52 14.15 -11.17
CA LYS A 198 -16.54 14.52 -10.18
C LYS A 198 -17.06 13.26 -9.48
N PRO A 199 -16.70 13.00 -8.21
CA PRO A 199 -17.06 11.76 -7.51
C PRO A 199 -18.53 11.70 -7.07
N LEU A 200 -19.16 12.87 -6.89
CA LEU A 200 -20.57 13.04 -6.58
C LEU A 200 -21.25 13.60 -7.83
N GLY A 201 -22.33 12.94 -8.26
CA GLY A 201 -23.11 13.43 -9.39
C GLY A 201 -23.68 14.81 -9.06
N VAL A 202 -23.69 15.71 -10.04
CA VAL A 202 -24.43 16.95 -9.90
C VAL A 202 -25.91 16.55 -10.01
N LEU A 203 -26.68 16.77 -8.94
CA LEU A 203 -28.14 16.72 -9.04
C LEU A 203 -28.53 17.69 -10.14
N SER A 204 -29.01 17.17 -11.27
CA SER A 204 -29.65 17.99 -12.29
C SER A 204 -30.92 18.54 -11.67
N ILE A 205 -30.85 19.77 -11.17
CA ILE A 205 -32.04 20.60 -11.03
C ILE A 205 -32.22 21.18 -12.42
N TRP A 206 -33.08 20.56 -13.23
CA TRP A 206 -33.98 21.11 -14.25
C TRP A 206 -34.66 19.94 -14.98
#